data_AF-A0A8S3UJM4-F1
#
_entry.id   AF-A0A8S3UJM4-F1
#
_cell.length_a   1.000
_cell.length_b   1.000
_cell.length_c   1.000
_cell.angle_alpha   90.00
_cell.angle_beta   90.00
_cell.angle_gamma   90.00
#
_symmetry.space_group_name_H-M   'P 1'
#
loop_
_entity.id
_entity.type
_entity.pdbx_description
1 polymer ?
#
loop_
_entity_poly.entity_id
_entity_poly.type
_entity_poly.pdbx_seq_one_letter_code
_entity_poly.pdbx_strand_id
1 'polypeptide(L)'
;MIPEVVSTPFRYAEEERYQMMLFWILLPLFLLRRMAAEDCSNQPADIGFLIDESGSVGEENFKKNLDFVKQFVDVFDIGNSAVKISTFAFHTSMGNGFHFSCCNDKASIKSNVDNISYNWGGENFEMALAFARKNMFQSVNGARDFSLKILIFFTDGRSAVQDGGNSLHQLGVIVYAVGVGGNVDRNQLDKIATNQSYVFMASSYADLVGQVYRDIKSKTCTDVLTNPCERSPQPCQNQGTCISIGGSKYTCLCPNGFTGHNCQTDIDDCAGVMCYNGGTCIDGLASFTCNCAEHYTGTHCGIDMCKPYPTDVVFVIDSSNSCSEEYFNITKNFIKSVTKEWEITVNNFQVAIVSYADNSYTELNFDSSMNKINFDDFVTQMNPRGGISEIQRASTMLLISYITEIVLYQAFCQRSEETDVVFAVDTSNGWQSLDLTTKVPTIINKILSGLKLGPMNTQIALLTFASSSNIRFDFNKYNNETERQNLQRQLSSFVKTTDTNTNITAMINSANALLFDSVKGARVSAKKFLVVFSNYQNDVTIEESKLIETLKENVEIFVVGLDQSDEQFQVMLDIASTSFHIGIDGEMSVNSIDTYIASLLEQINTVHCELR
;
A
#
# COMPACT_ATOMS: atom_id res chain seq x y z
N MET A 1 25.59 45.23 67.05
CA MET A 1 26.53 44.42 67.87
C MET A 1 25.89 43.05 68.06
N ILE A 2 26.54 41.99 67.57
CA ILE A 2 26.47 40.61 68.09
C ILE A 2 27.58 40.56 69.17
N PRO A 3 27.45 39.91 70.35
CA PRO A 3 27.30 38.45 70.51
C PRO A 3 26.40 38.06 71.73
N GLU A 4 26.14 36.81 72.14
CA GLU A 4 26.82 35.52 71.99
C GLU A 4 25.84 34.37 72.37
N VAL A 5 26.22 33.15 71.99
CA VAL A 5 25.57 31.84 72.10
C VAL A 5 25.66 31.28 73.54
N VAL A 6 24.71 30.45 74.02
CA VAL A 6 24.93 29.15 74.72
C VAL A 6 23.63 28.33 74.84
N SER A 7 23.83 27.02 74.63
CA SER A 7 23.01 25.81 74.52
C SER A 7 22.08 25.37 75.67
N THR A 8 21.03 24.61 75.30
CA THR A 8 20.67 23.31 75.93
C THR A 8 20.09 22.33 74.89
N PRO A 9 20.62 21.09 74.75
CA PRO A 9 20.02 20.00 73.96
C PRO A 9 19.24 19.02 74.86
N PHE A 10 18.59 18.02 74.26
CA PHE A 10 17.78 16.92 74.86
C PHE A 10 16.28 17.17 75.03
N ARG A 11 15.53 17.16 73.92
CA ARG A 11 14.17 16.58 73.90
C ARG A 11 13.60 16.22 72.52
N TYR A 12 14.38 16.32 71.44
CA TYR A 12 13.91 16.11 70.06
C TYR A 12 14.45 14.84 69.37
N ALA A 13 15.06 13.90 70.11
CA ALA A 13 15.71 12.73 69.50
C ALA A 13 14.93 11.40 69.62
N GLU A 14 13.79 11.37 70.32
CA GLU A 14 12.97 10.15 70.45
C GLU A 14 11.83 10.08 69.42
N GLU A 15 11.14 11.17 69.09
CA GLU A 15 10.04 11.14 68.10
C GLU A 15 10.53 10.86 66.66
N GLU A 16 11.69 11.38 66.26
CA GLU A 16 12.24 11.08 64.93
C GLU A 16 12.76 9.64 64.81
N ARG A 17 13.18 9.01 65.92
CA ARG A 17 13.54 7.58 65.92
C ARG A 17 12.34 6.68 65.74
N TYR A 18 11.19 7.03 66.32
CA TYR A 18 9.95 6.27 66.10
C TYR A 18 9.40 6.47 64.68
N GLN A 19 9.46 7.70 64.12
CA GLN A 19 9.08 7.97 62.73
C GLN A 19 10.01 7.25 61.74
N MET A 20 11.33 7.24 61.96
CA MET A 20 12.26 6.48 61.12
C MET A 20 12.12 4.96 61.32
N MET A 21 11.92 4.44 62.55
CA MET A 21 11.66 3.01 62.75
C MET A 21 10.34 2.58 62.09
N LEU A 22 9.28 3.38 62.20
CA LEU A 22 8.03 3.14 61.47
C LEU A 22 8.27 3.19 59.97
N PHE A 23 9.10 4.09 59.46
CA PHE A 23 9.48 4.11 58.05
C PHE A 23 10.27 2.83 57.67
N TRP A 24 11.24 2.38 58.45
CA TRP A 24 12.02 1.16 58.14
C TRP A 24 11.30 -0.16 58.42
N ILE A 25 10.20 -0.15 59.19
CA ILE A 25 9.33 -1.32 59.42
C ILE A 25 8.18 -1.33 58.41
N LEU A 26 7.59 -0.16 58.11
CA LEU A 26 6.52 -0.02 57.14
C LEU A 26 7.04 -0.01 55.70
N LEU A 27 8.23 0.49 55.38
CA LEU A 27 8.76 0.49 54.01
C LEU A 27 8.99 -0.93 53.48
N PRO A 28 9.53 -1.91 54.23
CA PRO A 28 9.51 -3.31 53.83
C PRO A 28 8.09 -3.87 53.76
N LEU A 29 7.17 -3.50 54.65
CA LEU A 29 5.76 -3.92 54.56
C LEU A 29 5.01 -3.30 53.36
N PHE A 30 5.37 -2.08 52.95
CA PHE A 30 4.82 -1.34 51.79
C PHE A 30 5.48 -1.80 50.48
N LEU A 31 6.77 -2.14 50.51
CA LEU A 31 7.53 -2.76 49.42
C LEU A 31 7.14 -4.23 49.24
N LEU A 32 6.90 -4.98 50.32
CA LEU A 32 6.34 -6.35 50.27
C LEU A 32 4.89 -6.34 49.76
N ARG A 33 4.10 -5.30 50.05
CA ARG A 33 2.77 -5.10 49.44
C ARG A 33 2.84 -4.70 47.96
N ARG A 34 3.88 -3.96 47.54
CA ARG A 34 4.19 -3.68 46.12
C ARG A 34 4.85 -4.86 45.40
N MET A 35 5.35 -5.85 46.13
CA MET A 35 5.80 -7.16 45.63
C MET A 35 4.73 -8.23 45.79
N ALA A 36 3.47 -7.85 46.02
CA ALA A 36 2.38 -8.74 45.62
C ALA A 36 2.54 -8.92 44.11
N ALA A 37 2.78 -10.16 43.68
CA ALA A 37 2.72 -10.53 42.26
C ALA A 37 1.56 -9.78 41.62
N GLU A 38 1.79 -9.16 40.45
CA GLU A 38 0.69 -8.64 39.65
C GLU A 38 -0.41 -9.71 39.63
N ASP A 39 -1.57 -9.38 40.20
CA ASP A 39 -2.62 -10.35 40.38
C ASP A 39 -3.25 -10.61 39.00
N CYS A 40 -2.73 -11.62 38.30
CA CYS A 40 -3.20 -12.07 36.99
C CYS A 40 -4.64 -12.59 37.04
N SER A 41 -5.20 -12.86 38.24
CA SER A 41 -6.50 -13.49 38.42
C SER A 41 -7.63 -12.68 37.79
N ASN A 42 -7.53 -11.35 37.79
CA ASN A 42 -8.61 -10.44 37.42
C ASN A 42 -8.59 -10.00 35.95
N GLN A 43 -7.56 -10.41 35.20
CA GLN A 43 -7.38 -9.99 33.81
C GLN A 43 -8.27 -10.84 32.87
N PRO A 44 -8.84 -10.23 31.82
CA PRO A 44 -9.80 -10.92 30.96
C PRO A 44 -9.15 -11.95 30.03
N ALA A 45 -9.40 -13.24 30.24
CA ALA A 45 -8.97 -14.30 29.32
C ALA A 45 -10.05 -15.38 29.13
N ASP A 46 -10.09 -15.98 27.95
CA ASP A 46 -10.94 -17.12 27.63
C ASP A 46 -10.07 -18.37 27.52
N ILE A 47 -10.20 -19.27 28.50
CA ILE A 47 -9.33 -20.44 28.65
C ILE A 47 -10.15 -21.70 28.38
N GLY A 48 -9.91 -22.31 27.23
CA GLY A 48 -10.52 -23.56 26.80
C GLY A 48 -9.66 -24.77 27.18
N PHE A 49 -10.30 -25.85 27.62
CA PHE A 49 -9.67 -27.14 27.88
C PHE A 49 -10.22 -28.18 26.90
N LEU A 50 -9.33 -28.86 26.19
CA LEU A 50 -9.64 -30.08 25.44
C LEU A 50 -8.95 -31.24 26.13
N ILE A 51 -9.75 -32.20 26.60
CA ILE A 51 -9.29 -33.31 27.42
C ILE A 51 -9.46 -34.61 26.64
N ASP A 52 -8.36 -35.32 26.43
CA ASP A 52 -8.37 -36.66 25.87
C ASP A 52 -9.13 -37.62 26.82
N GLU A 53 -10.16 -38.28 26.30
CA GLU A 53 -10.93 -39.34 26.97
C GLU A 53 -10.73 -40.71 26.31
N SER A 54 -9.62 -40.89 25.58
CA SER A 54 -9.33 -42.15 24.90
C SER A 54 -9.16 -43.32 25.87
N GLY A 55 -9.26 -44.53 25.32
CA GLY A 55 -9.10 -45.77 26.06
C GLY A 55 -7.72 -45.92 26.74
N SER A 56 -6.67 -45.27 26.24
CA SER A 56 -5.33 -45.29 26.87
C SER A 56 -5.27 -44.45 28.14
N VAL A 57 -6.04 -43.37 28.20
CA VAL A 57 -6.18 -42.52 29.38
C VAL A 57 -6.79 -43.33 30.52
N GLY A 58 -7.96 -43.93 30.28
CA GLY A 58 -8.73 -44.65 31.28
C GLY A 58 -9.42 -43.73 32.30
N GLU A 59 -10.53 -44.22 32.89
CA GLU A 59 -11.44 -43.39 33.71
C GLU A 59 -10.75 -42.73 34.93
N GLU A 60 -9.81 -43.42 35.57
CA GLU A 60 -9.10 -42.88 36.75
C GLU A 60 -8.21 -41.68 36.38
N ASN A 61 -7.48 -41.77 35.28
CA ASN A 61 -6.60 -40.69 34.83
C ASN A 61 -7.40 -39.55 34.19
N PHE A 62 -8.51 -39.86 33.54
CA PHE A 62 -9.45 -38.85 33.06
C PHE A 62 -9.97 -37.97 34.21
N LYS A 63 -10.31 -38.57 35.37
CA LYS A 63 -10.67 -37.81 36.58
C LYS A 63 -9.54 -36.90 37.06
N LYS A 64 -8.27 -37.31 36.94
CA LYS A 64 -7.11 -36.47 37.28
C LYS A 64 -6.98 -35.26 36.34
N ASN A 65 -7.31 -35.41 35.06
CA ASN A 65 -7.38 -34.29 34.12
C ASN A 65 -8.51 -33.30 34.52
N LEU A 66 -9.68 -33.79 34.93
CA LEU A 66 -10.76 -32.93 35.42
C LEU A 66 -10.40 -32.23 36.74
N ASP A 67 -9.69 -32.91 37.65
CA ASP A 67 -9.19 -32.31 38.89
C ASP A 67 -8.14 -31.22 38.62
N PHE A 68 -7.32 -31.37 37.57
CA PHE A 68 -6.43 -30.31 37.11
C PHE A 68 -7.22 -29.06 36.72
N VAL A 69 -8.29 -29.20 35.92
CA VAL A 69 -9.15 -28.06 35.53
C VAL A 69 -9.72 -27.37 36.76
N LYS A 70 -10.22 -28.13 37.75
CA LYS A 70 -10.78 -27.57 38.99
C LYS A 70 -9.74 -26.79 39.81
N GLN A 71 -8.51 -27.30 39.91
CA GLN A 71 -7.40 -26.58 40.56
C GLN A 71 -6.99 -25.32 39.79
N PHE A 72 -7.16 -25.32 38.48
CA PHE A 72 -6.91 -24.16 37.64
C PHE A 72 -7.97 -23.08 37.82
N VAL A 73 -9.26 -23.47 37.88
CA VAL A 73 -10.40 -22.59 38.18
C VAL A 73 -10.23 -21.85 39.51
N ASP A 74 -9.60 -22.47 40.50
CA ASP A 74 -9.37 -21.85 41.81
C ASP A 74 -8.43 -20.64 41.76
N VAL A 75 -7.52 -20.60 40.79
CA VAL A 75 -6.49 -19.55 40.68
C VAL A 75 -7.04 -18.23 40.13
N PHE A 76 -7.95 -18.29 39.17
CA PHE A 76 -8.39 -17.09 38.44
C PHE A 76 -9.70 -16.53 39.01
N ASP A 77 -9.92 -15.23 38.86
CA ASP A 77 -11.22 -14.65 39.10
C ASP A 77 -12.11 -14.96 37.90
N ILE A 78 -13.21 -15.65 38.17
CA ILE A 78 -14.15 -16.06 37.13
C ILE A 78 -15.22 -15.00 36.99
N GLY A 79 -15.47 -14.58 35.75
CA GLY A 79 -16.56 -13.66 35.44
C GLY A 79 -16.51 -13.08 34.04
N ASN A 80 -17.58 -12.38 33.66
CA ASN A 80 -17.73 -11.83 32.30
C ASN A 80 -16.64 -10.81 31.92
N SER A 81 -16.07 -10.12 32.91
CA SER A 81 -15.01 -9.13 32.74
C SER A 81 -13.62 -9.63 33.17
N ALA A 82 -13.54 -10.85 33.71
CA ALA A 82 -12.31 -11.51 34.17
C ALA A 82 -12.10 -12.80 33.35
N VAL A 83 -11.76 -13.95 33.94
CA VAL A 83 -11.55 -15.19 33.20
C VAL A 83 -12.85 -15.94 32.92
N LYS A 84 -12.98 -16.47 31.70
CA LYS A 84 -14.01 -17.45 31.32
C LYS A 84 -13.36 -18.78 30.99
N ILE A 85 -14.06 -19.87 31.32
CA ILE A 85 -13.56 -21.24 31.09
C ILE A 85 -14.57 -22.02 30.25
N SER A 86 -14.05 -22.83 29.33
CA SER A 86 -14.78 -23.83 28.57
C SER A 86 -14.02 -25.15 28.67
N THR A 87 -14.73 -26.28 28.72
CA THR A 87 -14.08 -27.59 28.81
C THR A 87 -14.88 -28.62 28.03
N PHE A 88 -14.19 -29.38 27.18
CA PHE A 88 -14.76 -30.50 26.42
C PHE A 88 -13.81 -31.69 26.45
N ALA A 89 -14.40 -32.89 26.57
CA ALA A 89 -13.69 -34.14 26.34
C ALA A 89 -13.70 -34.50 24.86
N PHE A 90 -12.69 -35.24 24.38
CA PHE A 90 -12.65 -35.75 23.01
C PHE A 90 -12.03 -37.14 22.93
N HIS A 91 -12.53 -37.93 21.98
CA HIS A 91 -11.95 -39.19 21.54
C HIS A 91 -12.01 -39.23 19.99
N THR A 92 -12.64 -40.23 19.36
CA THR A 92 -12.99 -40.22 17.94
C THR A 92 -14.16 -39.29 17.60
N SER A 93 -14.86 -38.78 18.61
CA SER A 93 -15.88 -37.73 18.49
C SER A 93 -15.75 -36.73 19.64
N MET A 94 -16.43 -35.58 19.55
CA MET A 94 -16.50 -34.64 20.67
C MET A 94 -17.43 -35.18 21.75
N GLY A 95 -16.91 -35.34 22.96
CA GLY A 95 -17.65 -35.77 24.15
C GLY A 95 -18.39 -34.62 24.80
N ASN A 96 -18.94 -34.89 26.00
CA ASN A 96 -19.69 -33.92 26.79
C ASN A 96 -18.79 -32.76 27.21
N GLY A 97 -19.37 -31.57 27.39
CA GLY A 97 -18.64 -30.40 27.83
C GLY A 97 -19.52 -29.16 27.92
N PHE A 98 -18.89 -28.00 28.10
CA PHE A 98 -19.59 -26.72 28.20
C PHE A 98 -18.79 -25.58 27.57
N HIS A 99 -19.51 -24.65 26.95
CA HIS A 99 -18.97 -23.46 26.29
C HIS A 99 -18.73 -22.31 27.29
N PHE A 100 -18.01 -21.27 26.84
CA PHE A 100 -17.77 -20.03 27.60
C PHE A 100 -19.04 -19.26 27.99
N SER A 101 -20.18 -19.60 27.37
CA SER A 101 -21.49 -19.04 27.68
C SER A 101 -22.14 -19.63 28.94
N CYS A 102 -21.73 -20.81 29.42
CA CYS A 102 -22.48 -21.48 30.48
C CYS A 102 -22.43 -20.76 31.83
N CYS A 103 -21.25 -20.24 32.20
CA CYS A 103 -20.98 -20.06 33.60
C CYS A 103 -20.05 -18.86 33.85
N ASN A 104 -20.40 -18.06 34.86
CA ASN A 104 -19.67 -16.87 35.28
C ASN A 104 -19.22 -16.93 36.75
N ASP A 105 -19.29 -18.10 37.38
CA ASP A 105 -18.85 -18.33 38.75
C ASP A 105 -18.11 -19.67 38.90
N LYS A 106 -17.24 -19.76 39.91
CA LYS A 106 -16.39 -20.94 40.17
C LYS A 106 -17.20 -22.20 40.48
N ALA A 107 -18.30 -22.10 41.21
CA ALA A 107 -19.07 -23.26 41.65
C ALA A 107 -19.78 -23.93 40.48
N SER A 108 -20.41 -23.14 39.61
CA SER A 108 -21.07 -23.64 38.39
C SER A 108 -20.07 -24.28 37.43
N ILE A 109 -18.89 -23.67 37.23
CA ILE A 109 -17.85 -24.28 36.39
C ILE A 109 -17.42 -25.63 36.94
N LYS A 110 -17.08 -25.70 38.24
CA LYS A 110 -16.67 -26.97 38.87
C LYS A 110 -17.75 -28.03 38.78
N SER A 111 -19.01 -27.68 39.01
CA SER A 111 -20.14 -28.61 38.85
C SER A 111 -20.29 -29.11 37.41
N ASN A 112 -20.08 -28.26 36.40
CA ASN A 112 -20.12 -28.69 35.01
C ASN A 112 -18.91 -29.57 34.64
N VAL A 113 -17.73 -29.29 35.19
CA VAL A 113 -16.54 -30.16 35.06
C VAL A 113 -16.80 -31.54 35.66
N ASP A 114 -17.41 -31.62 36.84
CA ASP A 114 -17.76 -32.89 37.49
C ASP A 114 -18.81 -33.71 36.69
N ASN A 115 -19.61 -33.05 35.85
CA ASN A 115 -20.62 -33.69 34.99
C ASN A 115 -20.07 -34.22 33.65
N ILE A 116 -18.79 -33.98 33.34
CA ILE A 116 -18.16 -34.53 32.14
C ILE A 116 -17.88 -36.01 32.37
N SER A 117 -18.59 -36.88 31.66
CA SER A 117 -18.47 -38.34 31.78
C SER A 117 -17.43 -38.90 30.82
N TYR A 118 -16.68 -39.89 31.29
CA TYR A 118 -15.73 -40.65 30.46
C TYR A 118 -16.45 -41.57 29.47
N ASN A 119 -16.25 -41.34 28.18
CA ASN A 119 -16.78 -42.19 27.11
C ASN A 119 -15.62 -42.77 26.29
N TRP A 120 -15.20 -43.99 26.64
CA TRP A 120 -14.02 -44.65 26.06
C TRP A 120 -14.03 -44.64 24.50
N GLY A 121 -12.87 -44.43 23.88
CA GLY A 121 -12.73 -44.42 22.42
C GLY A 121 -11.29 -44.28 21.93
N GLY A 122 -11.09 -44.11 20.61
CA GLY A 122 -9.78 -43.77 20.02
C GLY A 122 -9.50 -42.27 20.01
N GLU A 123 -8.45 -41.80 19.34
CA GLU A 123 -8.00 -40.40 19.38
C GLU A 123 -8.09 -39.71 18.00
N ASN A 124 -8.72 -38.53 17.92
CA ASN A 124 -8.73 -37.70 16.72
C ASN A 124 -8.39 -36.23 17.03
N PHE A 125 -7.10 -35.90 16.98
CA PHE A 125 -6.60 -34.57 17.35
C PHE A 125 -7.08 -33.49 16.37
N GLU A 126 -7.09 -33.79 15.07
CA GLU A 126 -7.52 -32.84 14.04
C GLU A 126 -8.99 -32.42 14.25
N MET A 127 -9.87 -33.37 14.60
CA MET A 127 -11.27 -33.04 14.92
C MET A 127 -11.38 -32.14 16.15
N ALA A 128 -10.65 -32.46 17.22
CA ALA A 128 -10.71 -31.69 18.46
C ALA A 128 -10.21 -30.25 18.26
N LEU A 129 -9.10 -30.07 17.53
CA LEU A 129 -8.55 -28.75 17.19
C LEU A 129 -9.49 -27.98 16.24
N ALA A 130 -10.09 -28.66 15.26
CA ALA A 130 -11.11 -28.06 14.40
C ALA A 130 -12.36 -27.64 15.19
N PHE A 131 -12.77 -28.41 16.20
CA PHE A 131 -13.86 -28.05 17.09
C PHE A 131 -13.53 -26.82 17.93
N ALA A 132 -12.32 -26.76 18.50
CA ALA A 132 -11.87 -25.57 19.25
C ALA A 132 -12.00 -24.31 18.39
N ARG A 133 -11.54 -24.39 17.14
CA ARG A 133 -11.62 -23.30 16.18
C ARG A 133 -13.06 -22.93 15.83
N LYS A 134 -13.85 -23.90 15.37
CA LYS A 134 -15.16 -23.65 14.73
C LYS A 134 -16.31 -23.52 15.72
N ASN A 135 -16.12 -23.92 16.97
CA ASN A 135 -17.18 -23.93 17.97
C ASN A 135 -16.73 -23.30 19.30
N MET A 136 -15.65 -23.79 19.92
CA MET A 136 -15.27 -23.34 21.27
C MET A 136 -14.96 -21.84 21.32
N PHE A 137 -14.07 -21.34 20.45
CA PHE A 137 -13.63 -19.94 20.43
C PHE A 137 -14.50 -19.03 19.55
N GLN A 138 -15.78 -19.37 19.39
CA GLN A 138 -16.74 -18.55 18.66
C GLN A 138 -17.51 -17.62 19.59
N SER A 139 -17.78 -16.40 19.14
CA SER A 139 -18.51 -15.39 19.92
C SER A 139 -19.92 -15.84 20.29
N VAL A 140 -20.60 -16.56 19.39
CA VAL A 140 -21.91 -17.18 19.64
C VAL A 140 -21.89 -18.17 20.81
N ASN A 141 -20.74 -18.75 21.11
CA ASN A 141 -20.53 -19.67 22.22
C ASN A 141 -19.87 -19.00 23.44
N GLY A 142 -19.89 -17.66 23.48
CA GLY A 142 -19.51 -16.86 24.64
C GLY A 142 -18.03 -16.48 24.72
N ALA A 143 -17.23 -16.85 23.73
CA ALA A 143 -15.86 -16.33 23.58
C ALA A 143 -15.91 -14.83 23.26
N ARG A 144 -14.92 -14.08 23.77
CA ARG A 144 -14.83 -12.63 23.68
C ARG A 144 -13.75 -12.25 22.68
N ASP A 145 -14.14 -11.44 21.70
CA ASP A 145 -13.26 -11.04 20.59
C ASP A 145 -11.94 -10.45 21.07
N PHE A 146 -12.00 -9.50 22.01
CA PHE A 146 -10.83 -8.76 22.50
C PHE A 146 -10.12 -9.39 23.72
N SER A 147 -10.50 -10.61 24.14
CA SER A 147 -9.82 -11.28 25.25
C SER A 147 -8.67 -12.16 24.75
N LEU A 148 -7.68 -12.40 25.63
CA LEU A 148 -6.66 -13.41 25.38
C LEU A 148 -7.32 -14.79 25.33
N LYS A 149 -7.06 -15.55 24.27
CA LYS A 149 -7.60 -16.90 24.06
C LYS A 149 -6.50 -17.92 24.29
N ILE A 150 -6.75 -18.86 25.20
CA ILE A 150 -5.81 -19.93 25.52
C ILE A 150 -6.52 -21.26 25.37
N LEU A 151 -5.92 -22.20 24.64
CA LEU A 151 -6.33 -23.59 24.59
C LEU A 151 -5.31 -24.44 25.33
N ILE A 152 -5.75 -25.20 26.33
CA ILE A 152 -4.95 -26.22 27.00
C ILE A 152 -5.42 -27.59 26.50
N PHE A 153 -4.58 -28.24 25.72
CA PHE A 153 -4.84 -29.52 25.04
C PHE A 153 -4.12 -30.66 25.76
N PHE A 154 -4.87 -31.56 26.39
CA PHE A 154 -4.32 -32.76 27.06
C PHE A 154 -4.35 -33.96 26.12
N THR A 155 -3.31 -34.78 26.16
CA THR A 155 -3.30 -36.11 25.53
C THR A 155 -2.24 -37.04 26.14
N ASP A 156 -2.44 -38.36 26.01
CA ASP A 156 -1.41 -39.38 26.31
C ASP A 156 -0.98 -40.22 25.11
N GLY A 157 -1.51 -39.91 23.93
CA GLY A 157 -1.37 -40.73 22.74
C GLY A 157 -0.82 -40.00 21.53
N ARG A 158 -1.16 -40.52 20.35
CA ARG A 158 -0.66 -40.05 19.05
C ARG A 158 -1.76 -40.15 18.01
N SER A 159 -2.07 -39.04 17.36
CA SER A 159 -3.05 -39.00 16.27
C SER A 159 -2.58 -38.08 15.16
N ALA A 160 -2.80 -38.43 13.89
CA ALA A 160 -2.35 -37.62 12.76
C ALA A 160 -2.90 -36.18 12.86
N VAL A 161 -2.05 -35.20 12.65
CA VAL A 161 -2.41 -33.78 12.67
C VAL A 161 -2.01 -33.20 11.31
N GLN A 162 -2.99 -32.70 10.56
CA GLN A 162 -2.76 -32.14 9.23
C GLN A 162 -2.43 -30.65 9.33
N ASP A 163 -3.23 -29.91 10.10
CA ASP A 163 -3.08 -28.46 10.23
C ASP A 163 -2.15 -28.06 11.38
N GLY A 164 -1.91 -28.96 12.35
CA GLY A 164 -0.99 -28.70 13.46
C GLY A 164 -1.42 -27.51 14.32
N GLY A 165 -2.71 -27.23 14.49
CA GLY A 165 -3.14 -26.04 15.25
C GLY A 165 -2.86 -24.68 14.56
N ASN A 166 -2.31 -24.66 13.33
CA ASN A 166 -2.04 -23.43 12.60
C ASN A 166 -3.28 -22.55 12.45
N SER A 167 -4.45 -23.15 12.16
CA SER A 167 -5.71 -22.40 12.06
C SER A 167 -6.16 -21.79 13.40
N LEU A 168 -5.74 -22.34 14.55
CA LEU A 168 -5.98 -21.75 15.87
C LEU A 168 -4.99 -20.60 16.13
N HIS A 169 -3.73 -20.77 15.74
CA HIS A 169 -2.72 -19.71 15.81
C HIS A 169 -3.11 -18.49 14.95
N GLN A 170 -3.67 -18.72 13.77
CA GLN A 170 -4.23 -17.66 12.91
C GLN A 170 -5.44 -16.94 13.53
N LEU A 171 -6.09 -17.52 14.52
CA LEU A 171 -7.15 -16.84 15.29
C LEU A 171 -6.62 -16.14 16.55
N GLY A 172 -5.31 -16.13 16.76
CA GLY A 172 -4.68 -15.56 17.96
C GLY A 172 -4.93 -16.39 19.22
N VAL A 173 -5.19 -17.70 19.08
CA VAL A 173 -5.30 -18.62 20.22
C VAL A 173 -3.92 -19.14 20.59
N ILE A 174 -3.51 -18.98 21.85
CA ILE A 174 -2.30 -19.58 22.39
C ILE A 174 -2.61 -21.02 22.79
N VAL A 175 -1.91 -21.99 22.19
CA VAL A 175 -2.14 -23.42 22.42
C VAL A 175 -1.03 -24.00 23.28
N TYR A 176 -1.41 -24.47 24.47
CA TYR A 176 -0.61 -25.22 25.42
C TYR A 176 -0.85 -26.72 25.16
N ALA A 177 0.15 -27.44 24.69
CA ALA A 177 0.06 -28.88 24.48
C ALA A 177 0.63 -29.62 25.70
N VAL A 178 -0.21 -30.42 26.36
CA VAL A 178 0.13 -31.16 27.57
C VAL A 178 0.14 -32.66 27.27
N GLY A 179 1.33 -33.23 27.17
CA GLY A 179 1.55 -34.65 26.95
C GLY A 179 1.78 -35.40 28.26
N VAL A 180 1.08 -36.50 28.48
CA VAL A 180 1.21 -37.32 29.69
C VAL A 180 1.65 -38.75 29.34
N GLY A 181 2.72 -39.22 29.99
CA GLY A 181 3.23 -40.59 29.80
C GLY A 181 4.21 -40.75 28.64
N GLY A 182 4.71 -41.98 28.46
CA GLY A 182 5.80 -42.29 27.52
C GLY A 182 5.38 -42.48 26.06
N ASN A 183 4.08 -42.55 25.79
CA ASN A 183 3.56 -42.83 24.44
C ASN A 183 3.39 -41.57 23.59
N VAL A 184 3.47 -40.38 24.17
CA VAL A 184 3.32 -39.10 23.47
C VAL A 184 4.49 -38.82 22.54
N ASP A 185 4.21 -38.32 21.33
CA ASP A 185 5.23 -37.81 20.41
C ASP A 185 5.42 -36.29 20.60
N ARG A 186 6.57 -35.88 21.11
CA ARG A 186 6.88 -34.46 21.29
C ARG A 186 6.87 -33.68 19.98
N ASN A 187 7.35 -34.27 18.88
CA ASN A 187 7.38 -33.57 17.59
C ASN A 187 5.96 -33.29 17.06
N GLN A 188 4.99 -34.09 17.49
CA GLN A 188 3.58 -33.87 17.18
C GLN A 188 3.00 -32.75 18.05
N LEU A 189 3.31 -32.72 19.34
CA LEU A 189 2.89 -31.62 20.22
C LEU A 189 3.54 -30.29 19.82
N ASP A 190 4.78 -30.30 19.36
CA ASP A 190 5.48 -29.11 18.84
C ASP A 190 4.77 -28.52 17.61
N LYS A 191 4.05 -29.36 16.83
CA LYS A 191 3.20 -28.85 15.76
C LYS A 191 1.97 -28.17 16.32
N ILE A 192 1.26 -28.82 17.26
CA ILE A 192 -0.01 -28.33 17.84
C ILE A 192 0.18 -27.04 18.67
N ALA A 193 1.23 -26.98 19.48
CA ALA A 193 1.48 -25.88 20.39
C ALA A 193 1.91 -24.61 19.65
N THR A 194 1.70 -23.45 20.27
CA THR A 194 2.09 -22.16 19.68
C THR A 194 3.59 -22.04 19.43
N ASN A 195 4.41 -22.64 20.28
CA ASN A 195 5.82 -22.92 20.05
C ASN A 195 6.31 -23.93 21.10
N GLN A 196 7.58 -24.32 21.03
CA GLN A 196 8.19 -25.32 21.92
C GLN A 196 8.12 -24.98 23.41
N SER A 197 8.00 -23.70 23.79
CA SER A 197 7.83 -23.29 25.20
C SER A 197 6.42 -23.54 25.75
N TYR A 198 5.46 -23.83 24.87
CA TYR A 198 4.08 -24.19 25.21
C TYR A 198 3.82 -25.70 25.19
N VAL A 199 4.88 -26.51 25.09
CA VAL A 199 4.79 -27.97 25.21
C VAL A 199 5.20 -28.40 26.61
N PHE A 200 4.26 -28.98 27.34
CA PHE A 200 4.44 -29.46 28.71
C PHE A 200 4.35 -30.98 28.72
N MET A 201 5.33 -31.64 29.34
CA MET A 201 5.39 -33.10 29.40
C MET A 201 5.33 -33.55 30.86
N ALA A 202 4.41 -34.45 31.18
CA ALA A 202 4.32 -35.15 32.45
C ALA A 202 4.75 -36.62 32.25
N SER A 203 5.57 -37.16 33.14
CA SER A 203 5.93 -38.59 33.08
C SER A 203 4.78 -39.49 33.52
N SER A 204 3.87 -38.98 34.34
CA SER A 204 2.66 -39.68 34.80
C SER A 204 1.54 -38.69 35.12
N TYR A 205 0.30 -39.18 35.22
CA TYR A 205 -0.84 -38.36 35.65
C TYR A 205 -0.73 -37.85 37.11
N ALA A 206 0.14 -38.45 37.93
CA ALA A 206 0.43 -37.93 39.27
C ALA A 206 1.24 -36.62 39.21
N ASP A 207 2.09 -36.46 38.19
CA ASP A 207 2.95 -35.28 38.01
C ASP A 207 2.18 -34.04 37.53
N LEU A 208 0.97 -34.24 36.98
CA LEU A 208 0.07 -33.17 36.54
C LEU A 208 -0.30 -32.22 37.68
N VAL A 209 -0.65 -32.76 38.85
CA VAL A 209 -1.07 -31.98 40.03
C VAL A 209 0.13 -31.29 40.72
N GLY A 210 1.35 -31.64 40.32
CA GLY A 210 2.59 -31.11 40.88
C GLY A 210 3.24 -30.05 40.01
N GLN A 211 4.32 -30.44 39.32
CA GLN A 211 5.18 -29.52 38.59
C GLN A 211 4.48 -28.92 37.36
N VAL A 212 3.82 -29.76 36.56
CA VAL A 212 3.18 -29.30 35.32
C VAL A 212 2.07 -28.28 35.60
N TYR A 213 1.26 -28.49 36.64
CA TYR A 213 0.29 -27.48 37.09
C TYR A 213 0.96 -26.15 37.44
N ARG A 214 2.06 -26.15 38.20
CA ARG A 214 2.76 -24.91 38.58
C ARG A 214 3.32 -24.19 37.36
N ASP A 215 3.89 -24.93 36.41
CA ASP A 215 4.50 -24.38 35.21
C ASP A 215 3.42 -23.77 34.30
N ILE A 216 2.33 -24.49 34.04
CA ILE A 216 1.21 -23.98 33.23
C ILE A 216 0.54 -22.79 33.92
N LYS A 217 0.33 -22.84 35.24
CA LYS A 217 -0.22 -21.73 36.03
C LYS A 217 0.65 -20.48 35.88
N SER A 218 1.96 -20.62 36.13
CA SER A 218 2.91 -19.51 36.06
C SER A 218 2.98 -18.91 34.66
N LYS A 219 3.01 -19.77 33.63
CA LYS A 219 3.08 -19.35 32.23
C LYS A 219 1.79 -18.66 31.79
N THR A 220 0.63 -19.18 32.17
CA THR A 220 -0.68 -18.57 31.91
C THR A 220 -0.77 -17.18 32.52
N CYS A 221 -0.37 -17.02 33.80
CA CYS A 221 -0.35 -15.71 34.44
C CYS A 221 0.61 -14.73 33.75
N THR A 222 1.79 -15.19 33.34
CA THR A 222 2.74 -14.37 32.59
C THR A 222 2.12 -13.89 31.28
N ASP A 223 1.51 -14.78 30.50
CA ASP A 223 0.93 -14.42 29.21
C ASP A 223 -0.25 -13.47 29.37
N VAL A 224 -1.09 -13.70 30.39
CA VAL A 224 -2.23 -12.84 30.75
C VAL A 224 -1.79 -11.41 31.07
N LEU A 225 -0.67 -11.25 31.79
CA LEU A 225 -0.12 -9.94 32.18
C LEU A 225 0.73 -9.29 31.07
N THR A 226 1.27 -10.08 30.15
CA THR A 226 2.11 -9.58 29.05
C THR A 226 1.30 -8.68 28.13
N ASN A 227 1.89 -7.54 27.75
CA ASN A 227 1.35 -6.65 26.72
C ASN A 227 1.02 -7.48 25.46
N PRO A 228 -0.25 -7.54 25.01
CA PRO A 228 -0.64 -8.36 23.87
C PRO A 228 0.16 -8.05 22.60
N CYS A 229 0.59 -6.81 22.40
CA CYS A 229 1.34 -6.39 21.22
C CYS A 229 2.82 -6.79 21.24
N GLU A 230 3.32 -7.23 22.38
CA GLU A 230 4.69 -7.75 22.55
C GLU A 230 4.71 -9.29 22.60
N ARG A 231 3.54 -9.94 22.49
CA ARG A 231 3.46 -11.41 22.47
C ARG A 231 4.00 -11.97 21.15
N SER A 232 4.51 -13.19 21.21
CA SER A 232 4.94 -13.97 20.05
C SER A 232 4.07 -15.23 19.93
N PRO A 233 3.35 -15.43 18.81
CA PRO A 233 3.26 -14.52 17.65
C PRO A 233 2.49 -13.23 17.96
N GLN A 234 2.81 -12.14 17.24
CA GLN A 234 2.10 -10.87 17.37
C GLN A 234 0.65 -11.07 16.87
N PRO A 235 -0.37 -10.54 17.58
CA PRO A 235 -1.75 -10.87 17.28
C PRO A 235 -2.25 -10.29 15.94
N CYS A 236 -1.72 -9.15 15.49
CA CYS A 236 -2.10 -8.54 14.22
C CYS A 236 -1.30 -9.14 13.05
N GLN A 237 -2.00 -9.70 12.08
CA GLN A 237 -1.45 -10.30 10.87
C GLN A 237 -1.34 -9.26 9.74
N ASN A 238 -0.72 -9.67 8.63
CA ASN A 238 -0.62 -8.87 7.40
C ASN A 238 -0.11 -7.44 7.65
N GLN A 239 0.87 -7.29 8.55
CA GLN A 239 1.48 -6.01 8.92
C GLN A 239 0.52 -5.03 9.63
N GLY A 240 -0.59 -5.51 10.19
CA GLY A 240 -1.48 -4.70 11.01
C GLY A 240 -0.80 -4.11 12.25
N THR A 241 -1.17 -2.88 12.58
CA THR A 241 -0.61 -2.18 13.75
C THR A 241 -1.37 -2.61 15.01
N CYS A 242 -0.67 -3.25 15.94
CA CYS A 242 -1.25 -3.65 17.23
C CYS A 242 -1.28 -2.49 18.21
N ILE A 243 -2.43 -2.27 18.85
CA ILE A 243 -2.62 -1.30 19.93
C ILE A 243 -3.15 -2.03 21.16
N SER A 244 -2.39 -1.99 22.26
CA SER A 244 -2.85 -2.49 23.56
C SER A 244 -3.83 -1.50 24.18
N ILE A 245 -4.98 -2.00 24.62
CA ILE A 245 -6.06 -1.18 25.22
C ILE A 245 -6.27 -1.49 26.71
N GLY A 246 -5.29 -2.14 27.33
CA GLY A 246 -5.24 -2.43 28.78
C GLY A 246 -5.46 -3.90 29.14
N GLY A 247 -4.66 -4.38 30.09
CA GLY A 247 -4.64 -5.79 30.47
C GLY A 247 -4.23 -6.68 29.29
N SER A 248 -4.97 -7.76 29.09
CA SER A 248 -4.80 -8.70 27.98
C SER A 248 -5.51 -8.29 26.67
N LYS A 249 -6.17 -7.13 26.63
CA LYS A 249 -6.96 -6.67 25.47
C LYS A 249 -6.14 -5.86 24.47
N TYR A 250 -6.45 -6.01 23.19
CA TYR A 250 -5.81 -5.27 22.10
C TYR A 250 -6.78 -4.99 20.96
N THR A 251 -6.38 -4.12 20.04
CA THR A 251 -7.05 -3.92 18.75
C THR A 251 -6.01 -3.84 17.64
N CYS A 252 -6.37 -4.28 16.44
CA CYS A 252 -5.51 -4.19 15.26
C CYS A 252 -6.04 -3.12 14.31
N LEU A 253 -5.16 -2.21 13.90
CA LEU A 253 -5.42 -1.34 12.75
C LEU A 253 -4.94 -2.07 11.49
N CYS A 254 -5.89 -2.46 10.64
CA CYS A 254 -5.58 -3.21 9.43
C CYS A 254 -5.07 -2.30 8.33
N PRO A 255 -4.03 -2.71 7.59
CA PRO A 255 -3.62 -2.01 6.38
C PRO A 255 -4.72 -2.11 5.33
N ASN A 256 -4.67 -1.23 4.33
CA ASN A 256 -5.59 -1.28 3.21
C ASN A 256 -5.56 -2.65 2.53
N GLY A 257 -6.73 -3.14 2.12
CA GLY A 257 -6.90 -4.49 1.57
C GLY A 257 -7.13 -5.58 2.62
N PHE A 258 -6.94 -5.31 3.92
CA PHE A 258 -7.16 -6.31 4.97
C PHE A 258 -8.28 -5.94 5.93
N THR A 259 -8.97 -6.95 6.45
CA THR A 259 -10.07 -6.81 7.39
C THR A 259 -10.08 -7.91 8.46
N GLY A 260 -11.04 -7.77 9.38
CA GLY A 260 -11.28 -8.65 10.52
C GLY A 260 -10.37 -8.36 11.71
N HIS A 261 -10.61 -9.09 12.81
CA HIS A 261 -10.11 -8.72 14.14
C HIS A 261 -8.58 -8.65 14.23
N ASN A 262 -7.89 -9.59 13.59
CA ASN A 262 -6.43 -9.66 13.52
C ASN A 262 -5.90 -9.25 12.15
N CYS A 263 -6.70 -8.61 11.29
CA CYS A 263 -6.31 -8.31 9.90
C CYS A 263 -5.97 -9.58 9.08
N GLN A 264 -6.55 -10.72 9.47
CA GLN A 264 -6.29 -12.03 8.88
C GLN A 264 -7.04 -12.27 7.56
N THR A 265 -7.97 -11.39 7.20
CA THR A 265 -8.85 -11.56 6.05
C THR A 265 -8.44 -10.58 4.97
N ASP A 266 -8.07 -11.09 3.80
CA ASP A 266 -7.94 -10.28 2.59
C ASP A 266 -9.33 -9.85 2.12
N ILE A 267 -9.48 -8.59 1.76
CA ILE A 267 -10.74 -8.04 1.25
C ILE A 267 -10.83 -8.47 -0.21
N ASP A 268 -11.91 -9.17 -0.57
CA ASP A 268 -12.19 -9.52 -1.96
C ASP A 268 -12.56 -8.25 -2.74
N ASP A 269 -11.57 -7.68 -3.43
CA ASP A 269 -11.70 -6.48 -4.24
C ASP A 269 -12.44 -6.77 -5.56
N CYS A 270 -12.65 -8.05 -5.90
CA CYS A 270 -13.53 -8.46 -6.99
C CYS A 270 -15.01 -8.47 -6.60
N ALA A 271 -15.35 -8.34 -5.32
CA ALA A 271 -16.74 -8.34 -4.87
C ALA A 271 -17.53 -7.16 -5.47
N GLY A 272 -18.42 -7.46 -6.42
CA GLY A 272 -19.25 -6.46 -7.11
C GLY A 272 -18.60 -5.84 -8.35
N VAL A 273 -17.35 -6.20 -8.68
CA VAL A 273 -16.70 -5.82 -9.92
C VAL A 273 -17.23 -6.67 -11.06
N MET A 274 -17.62 -6.01 -12.16
CA MET A 274 -17.91 -6.69 -13.42
C MET A 274 -16.80 -6.42 -14.44
N CYS A 275 -16.17 -7.49 -14.91
CA CYS A 275 -15.34 -7.46 -16.10
C CYS A 275 -16.20 -7.84 -17.31
N TYR A 276 -16.39 -6.91 -18.24
CA TYR A 276 -17.23 -7.08 -19.41
C TYR A 276 -16.60 -8.01 -20.46
N ASN A 277 -17.39 -8.39 -21.46
CA ASN A 277 -16.92 -9.09 -22.67
C ASN A 277 -16.12 -10.38 -22.40
N GLY A 278 -16.49 -11.12 -21.35
CA GLY A 278 -15.83 -12.37 -20.98
C GLY A 278 -14.52 -12.19 -20.22
N GLY A 279 -14.21 -10.98 -19.75
CA GLY A 279 -13.10 -10.74 -18.85
C GLY A 279 -13.29 -11.43 -17.49
N THR A 280 -12.18 -11.79 -16.84
CA THR A 280 -12.18 -12.41 -15.51
C THR A 280 -11.57 -11.45 -14.49
N CYS A 281 -12.27 -11.22 -13.37
CA CYS A 281 -11.71 -10.43 -12.28
C CYS A 281 -10.66 -11.22 -11.53
N ILE A 282 -9.52 -10.60 -11.29
CA ILE A 282 -8.43 -11.13 -10.49
C ILE A 282 -8.32 -10.24 -9.26
N ASP A 283 -8.51 -10.86 -8.09
CA ASP A 283 -8.37 -10.24 -6.79
C ASP A 283 -6.89 -9.90 -6.52
N GLY A 284 -6.66 -8.75 -5.91
CA GLY A 284 -5.33 -8.21 -5.63
C GLY A 284 -5.30 -7.57 -4.25
N LEU A 285 -4.15 -7.02 -3.87
CA LEU A 285 -4.04 -6.35 -2.57
C LEU A 285 -4.65 -4.95 -2.65
N ALA A 286 -5.81 -4.74 -2.05
CA ALA A 286 -6.55 -3.47 -2.06
C ALA A 286 -6.86 -2.95 -3.48
N SER A 287 -6.94 -3.86 -4.45
CA SER A 287 -7.12 -3.56 -5.87
C SER A 287 -7.59 -4.80 -6.61
N PHE A 288 -8.24 -4.60 -7.76
CA PHE A 288 -8.61 -5.69 -8.67
C PHE A 288 -8.01 -5.44 -10.04
N THR A 289 -7.83 -6.51 -10.82
CA THR A 289 -7.48 -6.41 -12.24
C THR A 289 -8.44 -7.25 -13.06
N CYS A 290 -9.05 -6.67 -14.10
CA CYS A 290 -9.79 -7.46 -15.08
C CYS A 290 -8.82 -8.01 -16.14
N ASN A 291 -8.68 -9.33 -16.19
CA ASN A 291 -7.99 -10.00 -17.29
C ASN A 291 -8.94 -10.10 -18.49
N CYS A 292 -8.67 -9.32 -19.54
CA CYS A 292 -9.55 -9.19 -20.69
C CYS A 292 -9.42 -10.36 -21.66
N ALA A 293 -10.56 -10.72 -22.28
CA ALA A 293 -10.59 -11.66 -23.39
C ALA A 293 -9.90 -11.05 -24.63
N GLU A 294 -9.47 -11.91 -25.55
CA GLU A 294 -8.78 -11.51 -26.77
C GLU A 294 -9.59 -10.44 -27.53
N HIS A 295 -8.91 -9.38 -27.98
CA HIS A 295 -9.47 -8.19 -28.63
C HIS A 295 -10.24 -7.20 -27.74
N TYR A 296 -10.21 -7.34 -26.41
CA TYR A 296 -10.78 -6.36 -25.48
C TYR A 296 -9.73 -5.74 -24.54
N THR A 297 -9.97 -4.50 -24.13
CA THR A 297 -9.09 -3.75 -23.21
C THR A 297 -9.88 -2.82 -22.27
N GLY A 298 -9.16 -2.07 -21.44
CA GLY A 298 -9.69 -1.18 -20.42
C GLY A 298 -9.85 -1.87 -19.06
N THR A 299 -9.99 -1.05 -18.00
CA THR A 299 -10.05 -1.51 -16.60
C THR A 299 -11.16 -2.52 -16.30
N HIS A 300 -12.24 -2.48 -17.08
CA HIS A 300 -13.37 -3.42 -17.00
C HIS A 300 -13.56 -4.21 -18.30
N CYS A 301 -12.59 -4.26 -19.21
CA CYS A 301 -12.69 -4.97 -20.49
C CYS A 301 -13.86 -4.53 -21.39
N GLY A 302 -14.32 -3.28 -21.24
CA GLY A 302 -15.44 -2.72 -21.99
C GLY A 302 -15.08 -2.28 -23.41
N ILE A 303 -13.78 -2.18 -23.73
CA ILE A 303 -13.29 -1.59 -24.97
C ILE A 303 -12.99 -2.69 -25.98
N ASP A 304 -13.64 -2.66 -27.13
CA ASP A 304 -13.40 -3.56 -28.27
C ASP A 304 -12.30 -2.98 -29.18
N MET A 305 -11.14 -3.64 -29.27
CA MET A 305 -10.00 -3.22 -30.09
C MET A 305 -10.23 -3.43 -31.59
N CYS A 306 -11.25 -4.19 -31.99
CA CYS A 306 -11.58 -4.45 -33.39
C CYS A 306 -12.57 -3.43 -33.96
N LYS A 307 -13.07 -2.50 -33.16
CA LYS A 307 -13.81 -1.33 -33.64
C LYS A 307 -12.88 -0.12 -33.64
N PRO A 308 -12.57 0.47 -34.82
CA PRO A 308 -11.79 1.69 -34.86
C PRO A 308 -12.59 2.79 -34.18
N TYR A 309 -11.92 3.45 -33.26
CA TYR A 309 -12.39 4.68 -32.67
C TYR A 309 -12.24 5.83 -33.68
N PRO A 310 -13.10 6.87 -33.64
CA PRO A 310 -12.94 8.08 -34.44
C PRO A 310 -11.52 8.68 -34.32
N THR A 311 -10.67 8.43 -35.32
CA THR A 311 -9.26 8.78 -35.33
C THR A 311 -9.00 9.91 -36.32
N ASP A 312 -8.40 10.98 -35.84
CA ASP A 312 -8.01 12.14 -36.63
C ASP A 312 -6.54 12.00 -37.07
N VAL A 313 -6.29 12.00 -38.38
CA VAL A 313 -4.95 11.82 -38.96
C VAL A 313 -4.58 13.00 -39.83
N VAL A 314 -3.42 13.62 -39.57
CA VAL A 314 -2.89 14.70 -40.41
C VAL A 314 -1.64 14.24 -41.16
N PHE A 315 -1.68 14.29 -42.49
CA PHE A 315 -0.50 14.07 -43.33
C PHE A 315 0.26 15.37 -43.52
N VAL A 316 1.54 15.37 -43.16
CA VAL A 316 2.45 16.52 -43.33
C VAL A 316 3.41 16.21 -44.47
N ILE A 317 3.34 16.97 -45.56
CA ILE A 317 4.07 16.67 -46.81
C ILE A 317 5.00 17.79 -47.23
N ASP A 318 6.23 17.45 -47.62
CA ASP A 318 7.17 18.40 -48.22
C ASP A 318 6.72 18.72 -49.66
N SER A 319 6.39 19.99 -49.90
CA SER A 319 5.97 20.53 -51.19
C SER A 319 6.97 21.55 -51.77
N SER A 320 8.20 21.59 -51.23
CA SER A 320 9.28 22.51 -51.61
C SER A 320 10.00 22.12 -52.91
N ASN A 321 10.92 22.97 -53.37
CA ASN A 321 11.74 22.72 -54.56
C ASN A 321 12.78 21.61 -54.38
N SER A 322 13.10 21.20 -53.14
CA SER A 322 13.96 20.02 -52.90
C SER A 322 13.22 18.70 -53.14
N CYS A 323 11.89 18.73 -53.18
CA CYS A 323 11.05 17.61 -53.56
C CYS A 323 10.77 17.70 -55.07
N SER A 324 11.36 16.81 -55.88
CA SER A 324 11.04 16.78 -57.32
C SER A 324 9.57 16.39 -57.53
N GLU A 325 9.01 16.72 -58.69
CA GLU A 325 7.64 16.33 -59.05
C GLU A 325 7.43 14.81 -58.96
N GLU A 326 8.48 14.03 -59.24
CA GLU A 326 8.50 12.58 -59.07
C GLU A 326 8.37 12.16 -57.59
N TYR A 327 9.15 12.76 -56.68
CA TYR A 327 9.07 12.49 -55.24
C TYR A 327 7.74 12.94 -54.63
N PHE A 328 7.18 14.05 -55.09
CA PHE A 328 5.86 14.51 -54.66
C PHE A 328 4.76 13.51 -55.08
N ASN A 329 4.85 12.98 -56.30
CA ASN A 329 3.94 11.92 -56.77
C ASN A 329 4.08 10.61 -55.98
N ILE A 330 5.29 10.23 -55.56
CA ILE A 330 5.51 9.08 -54.67
C ILE A 330 4.81 9.31 -53.32
N THR A 331 4.94 10.51 -52.75
CA THR A 331 4.29 10.87 -51.47
C THR A 331 2.77 10.81 -51.56
N LYS A 332 2.18 11.32 -52.66
CA LYS A 332 0.74 11.17 -52.94
C LYS A 332 0.29 9.70 -52.97
N ASN A 333 1.06 8.85 -53.66
CA ASN A 333 0.74 7.42 -53.77
C ASN A 333 0.88 6.68 -52.43
N PHE A 334 1.82 7.10 -51.58
CA PHE A 334 1.96 6.60 -50.21
C PHE A 334 0.73 6.92 -49.37
N ILE A 335 0.26 8.18 -49.38
CA ILE A 335 -0.96 8.60 -48.66
C ILE A 335 -2.17 7.76 -49.09
N LYS A 336 -2.36 7.55 -50.40
CA LYS A 336 -3.47 6.73 -50.92
C LYS A 336 -3.37 5.26 -50.49
N SER A 337 -2.15 4.75 -50.37
CA SER A 337 -1.87 3.37 -49.98
C SER A 337 -2.08 3.15 -48.47
N VAL A 338 -1.64 4.08 -47.63
CA VAL A 338 -1.87 4.04 -46.17
C VAL A 338 -3.37 4.11 -45.86
N THR A 339 -4.08 5.00 -46.55
CA THR A 339 -5.52 5.19 -46.33
C THR A 339 -6.41 4.21 -47.10
N LYS A 340 -5.83 3.20 -47.77
CA LYS A 340 -6.56 2.33 -48.71
C LYS A 340 -7.72 1.57 -48.04
N GLU A 341 -7.47 1.03 -46.85
CA GLU A 341 -8.43 0.23 -46.09
C GLU A 341 -9.18 1.09 -45.05
N TRP A 342 -9.00 2.42 -45.06
CA TRP A 342 -9.63 3.32 -44.09
C TRP A 342 -11.02 3.73 -44.56
N GLU A 343 -11.99 3.61 -43.67
CA GLU A 343 -13.30 4.23 -43.85
C GLU A 343 -13.21 5.70 -43.40
N ILE A 344 -12.93 6.59 -44.34
CA ILE A 344 -12.81 8.02 -44.05
C ILE A 344 -14.21 8.60 -43.77
N THR A 345 -14.52 8.87 -42.50
CA THR A 345 -15.78 9.45 -42.00
C THR A 345 -15.56 10.06 -40.61
N VAL A 346 -16.50 10.90 -40.14
CA VAL A 346 -16.48 11.48 -38.78
C VAL A 346 -16.52 10.46 -37.63
N ASN A 347 -16.95 9.23 -37.90
CA ASN A 347 -17.10 8.19 -36.88
C ASN A 347 -15.99 7.12 -36.95
N ASN A 348 -15.03 7.27 -37.88
CA ASN A 348 -13.98 6.28 -38.10
C ASN A 348 -12.64 6.97 -38.38
N PHE A 349 -12.26 7.31 -39.61
CA PHE A 349 -11.05 8.12 -39.83
C PHE A 349 -11.38 9.51 -40.40
N GLN A 350 -10.97 10.58 -39.73
CA GLN A 350 -10.91 11.91 -40.35
C GLN A 350 -9.48 12.18 -40.80
N VAL A 351 -9.33 12.86 -41.94
CA VAL A 351 -8.03 13.09 -42.55
C VAL A 351 -7.86 14.56 -42.92
N ALA A 352 -6.70 15.11 -42.62
CA ALA A 352 -6.27 16.43 -43.03
C ALA A 352 -4.89 16.33 -43.71
N ILE A 353 -4.56 17.33 -44.54
CA ILE A 353 -3.27 17.40 -45.23
C ILE A 353 -2.71 18.81 -45.08
N VAL A 354 -1.49 18.87 -44.56
CA VAL A 354 -0.68 20.08 -44.48
C VAL A 354 0.53 19.91 -45.38
N SER A 355 0.75 20.84 -46.30
CA SER A 355 1.97 20.90 -47.09
C SER A 355 2.93 21.96 -46.54
N TYR A 356 4.23 21.75 -46.71
CA TYR A 356 5.23 22.74 -46.30
C TYR A 356 6.31 22.96 -47.36
N ALA A 357 6.68 24.23 -47.51
CA ALA A 357 7.79 24.71 -48.29
C ALA A 357 8.36 25.95 -47.56
N ASP A 358 8.48 27.09 -48.26
CA ASP A 358 8.88 28.36 -47.64
C ASP A 358 7.82 28.88 -46.65
N ASN A 359 6.59 28.34 -46.73
CA ASN A 359 5.50 28.48 -45.78
C ASN A 359 4.76 27.14 -45.64
N SER A 360 3.92 27.03 -44.60
CA SER A 360 2.99 25.92 -44.42
C SER A 360 1.61 26.27 -44.99
N TYR A 361 0.97 25.31 -45.65
CA TYR A 361 -0.36 25.46 -46.23
C TYR A 361 -1.26 24.31 -45.81
N THR A 362 -2.43 24.63 -45.27
CA THR A 362 -3.50 23.65 -45.07
C THR A 362 -4.09 23.34 -46.44
N GLU A 363 -3.80 22.16 -46.98
CA GLU A 363 -4.36 21.71 -48.25
C GLU A 363 -5.77 21.12 -48.04
N LEU A 364 -5.95 20.34 -46.96
CA LEU A 364 -7.21 19.74 -46.56
C LEU A 364 -7.39 19.85 -45.03
N ASN A 365 -8.53 20.37 -44.59
CA ASN A 365 -8.96 20.34 -43.18
C ASN A 365 -9.79 19.09 -42.90
N PHE A 366 -10.00 18.77 -41.61
CA PHE A 366 -11.04 17.83 -41.23
C PHE A 366 -12.40 18.32 -41.75
N ASP A 367 -13.02 17.52 -42.61
CA ASP A 367 -14.29 17.83 -43.23
C ASP A 367 -15.24 16.66 -43.02
N SER A 368 -16.34 16.94 -42.33
CA SER A 368 -17.38 15.96 -42.01
C SER A 368 -18.06 15.32 -43.23
N SER A 369 -17.94 15.95 -44.41
CA SER A 369 -18.46 15.45 -45.68
C SER A 369 -17.43 14.63 -46.47
N MET A 370 -16.19 14.54 -45.98
CA MET A 370 -15.12 13.81 -46.64
C MET A 370 -15.37 12.31 -46.56
N ASN A 371 -15.10 11.62 -47.68
CA ASN A 371 -15.14 10.18 -47.79
C ASN A 371 -13.94 9.70 -48.60
N LYS A 372 -13.72 8.38 -48.63
CA LYS A 372 -12.54 7.79 -49.28
C LYS A 372 -12.38 8.17 -50.76
N ILE A 373 -13.46 8.21 -51.53
CA ILE A 373 -13.41 8.54 -52.97
C ILE A 373 -12.95 9.99 -53.15
N ASN A 374 -13.60 10.91 -52.44
CA ASN A 374 -13.33 12.33 -52.54
C ASN A 374 -11.92 12.67 -52.03
N PHE A 375 -11.45 11.99 -50.97
CA PHE A 375 -10.09 12.14 -50.45
C PHE A 375 -9.03 11.68 -51.47
N ASP A 376 -9.21 10.51 -52.08
CA ASP A 376 -8.27 9.99 -53.08
C ASP A 376 -8.21 10.88 -54.33
N ASP A 377 -9.35 11.44 -54.75
CA ASP A 377 -9.43 12.40 -55.85
C ASP A 377 -8.70 13.70 -55.50
N PHE A 378 -8.91 14.22 -54.29
CA PHE A 378 -8.20 15.40 -53.78
C PHE A 378 -6.69 15.19 -53.78
N VAL A 379 -6.21 14.10 -53.17
CA VAL A 379 -4.78 13.77 -53.10
C VAL A 379 -4.19 13.69 -54.49
N THR A 380 -4.88 13.08 -55.46
CA THR A 380 -4.41 12.93 -56.84
C THR A 380 -4.13 14.27 -57.52
N GLN A 381 -4.99 15.27 -57.27
CA GLN A 381 -4.93 16.60 -57.90
C GLN A 381 -3.92 17.57 -57.26
N MET A 382 -3.36 17.23 -56.10
CA MET A 382 -2.38 18.10 -55.43
C MET A 382 -1.11 18.25 -56.28
N ASN A 383 -0.55 19.47 -56.25
CA ASN A 383 0.71 19.84 -56.90
C ASN A 383 1.69 20.42 -55.86
N PRO A 384 3.01 20.25 -56.04
CA PRO A 384 3.98 20.87 -55.15
C PRO A 384 3.89 22.40 -55.23
N ARG A 385 4.10 23.09 -54.09
CA ARG A 385 4.02 24.55 -53.99
C ARG A 385 5.30 25.24 -54.47
N GLY A 386 6.44 24.55 -54.35
CA GLY A 386 7.76 25.10 -54.57
C GLY A 386 8.20 26.01 -53.40
N GLY A 387 9.50 26.27 -53.30
CA GLY A 387 10.10 27.04 -52.20
C GLY A 387 11.27 26.33 -51.52
N ILE A 388 11.66 26.80 -50.34
CA ILE A 388 12.73 26.21 -49.52
C ILE A 388 12.08 25.21 -48.55
N SER A 389 12.69 24.06 -48.25
CA SER A 389 12.11 23.11 -47.29
C SER A 389 12.28 23.63 -45.85
N GLU A 390 11.17 24.05 -45.21
CA GLU A 390 11.15 24.52 -43.81
C GLU A 390 10.07 23.78 -42.98
N ILE A 391 10.36 22.54 -42.56
CA ILE A 391 9.42 21.69 -41.80
C ILE A 391 8.93 22.33 -40.47
N GLN A 392 9.75 23.19 -39.84
CA GLN A 392 9.41 23.88 -38.60
C GLN A 392 8.15 24.76 -38.74
N ARG A 393 7.87 25.29 -39.94
CA ARG A 393 6.64 26.05 -40.20
C ARG A 393 5.40 25.15 -40.21
N ALA A 394 5.54 23.93 -40.72
CA ALA A 394 4.48 22.92 -40.71
C ALA A 394 4.07 22.57 -39.28
N SER A 395 5.07 22.32 -38.42
CA SER A 395 4.86 22.06 -36.99
C SER A 395 4.14 23.22 -36.29
N THR A 396 4.50 24.47 -36.61
CA THR A 396 3.87 25.66 -36.04
C THR A 396 2.40 25.79 -36.44
N MET A 397 2.05 25.50 -37.69
CA MET A 397 0.66 25.60 -38.18
C MET A 397 -0.24 24.50 -37.67
N LEU A 398 0.28 23.27 -37.54
CA LEU A 398 -0.45 22.16 -36.92
C LEU A 398 -0.81 22.49 -35.48
N LEU A 399 0.11 23.08 -34.71
CA LEU A 399 -0.17 23.55 -33.37
C LEU A 399 -1.27 24.62 -33.34
N ILE A 400 -1.25 25.61 -34.24
CA ILE A 400 -2.27 26.68 -34.28
C ILE A 400 -3.66 26.10 -34.60
N SER A 401 -3.77 25.19 -35.58
CA SER A 401 -5.05 24.60 -35.99
C SER A 401 -5.64 23.71 -34.90
N TYR A 402 -4.82 22.86 -34.27
CA TYR A 402 -5.23 21.94 -33.21
C TYR A 402 -5.68 22.73 -31.95
N ILE A 403 -4.95 23.78 -31.57
CA ILE A 403 -5.31 24.66 -30.45
C ILE A 403 -6.67 25.34 -30.68
N THR A 404 -6.99 25.78 -31.91
CA THR A 404 -8.28 26.41 -32.20
C THR A 404 -9.48 25.44 -32.12
N GLU A 405 -9.31 24.18 -32.53
CA GLU A 405 -10.38 23.16 -32.42
C GLU A 405 -10.57 22.71 -30.96
N ILE A 406 -9.48 22.53 -30.21
CA ILE A 406 -9.51 22.21 -28.78
C ILE A 406 -10.23 23.30 -27.97
N VAL A 407 -9.94 24.58 -28.24
CA VAL A 407 -10.57 25.72 -27.54
C VAL A 407 -12.09 25.78 -27.80
N LEU A 408 -12.57 25.35 -28.97
CA LEU A 408 -13.99 25.26 -29.29
C LEU A 408 -14.67 24.06 -28.61
N TYR A 409 -13.95 22.94 -28.41
CA TYR A 409 -14.47 21.73 -27.75
C TYR A 409 -14.44 21.81 -26.21
N GLN A 410 -13.50 22.56 -25.63
CA GLN A 410 -13.35 22.74 -24.18
C GLN A 410 -14.50 23.51 -23.51
N ALA A 411 -15.45 24.05 -24.27
CA ALA A 411 -16.65 24.69 -23.71
C ALA A 411 -17.61 23.67 -23.04
N PHE A 412 -17.45 22.36 -23.22
CA PHE A 412 -18.31 21.33 -22.65
C PHE A 412 -17.55 20.09 -22.14
N CYS A 413 -16.73 20.24 -21.10
CA CYS A 413 -16.52 19.19 -20.09
C CYS A 413 -15.69 19.72 -18.91
N GLN A 414 -16.26 19.75 -17.70
CA GLN A 414 -15.52 20.04 -16.47
C GLN A 414 -15.89 19.06 -15.35
N ARG A 415 -14.96 18.16 -15.05
CA ARG A 415 -14.80 17.58 -13.71
C ARG A 415 -13.31 17.28 -13.51
N SER A 416 -12.63 17.98 -12.60
CA SER A 416 -11.19 17.77 -12.39
C SER A 416 -10.93 16.48 -11.61
N GLU A 417 -10.08 15.60 -12.14
CA GLU A 417 -9.49 14.51 -11.35
C GLU A 417 -8.39 15.05 -10.43
N GLU A 418 -8.07 14.27 -9.40
CA GLU A 418 -6.94 14.54 -8.52
C GLU A 418 -5.62 14.27 -9.26
N THR A 419 -4.65 15.19 -9.15
CA THR A 419 -3.40 15.09 -9.90
C THR A 419 -2.16 15.36 -9.04
N ASP A 420 -1.15 14.50 -9.11
CA ASP A 420 0.11 14.64 -8.38
C ASP A 420 1.25 14.93 -9.36
N VAL A 421 1.87 16.11 -9.23
CA VAL A 421 2.93 16.55 -10.15
C VAL A 421 4.26 16.69 -9.40
N VAL A 422 5.27 15.95 -9.84
CA VAL A 422 6.65 16.09 -9.36
C VAL A 422 7.46 16.87 -10.39
N PHE A 423 8.05 17.98 -9.98
CA PHE A 423 9.07 18.67 -10.75
C PHE A 423 10.46 18.15 -10.37
N ALA A 424 11.21 17.64 -11.33
CA ALA A 424 12.59 17.18 -11.16
C ALA A 424 13.54 18.13 -11.89
N VAL A 425 14.39 18.84 -11.15
CA VAL A 425 15.28 19.86 -11.74
C VAL A 425 16.73 19.43 -11.59
N ASP A 426 17.43 19.30 -12.71
CA ASP A 426 18.87 19.11 -12.76
C ASP A 426 19.60 20.38 -12.32
N THR A 427 20.50 20.23 -11.35
CA THR A 427 21.25 21.33 -10.72
C THR A 427 22.76 21.18 -10.88
N SER A 428 23.21 20.29 -11.77
CA SER A 428 24.63 20.07 -12.04
C SER A 428 25.29 21.30 -12.71
N ASN A 429 26.59 21.48 -12.44
CA ASN A 429 27.43 22.59 -12.87
C ASN A 429 28.22 22.31 -14.15
N GLY A 430 27.87 21.27 -14.91
CA GLY A 430 28.60 20.86 -16.11
C GLY A 430 28.63 21.88 -17.27
N TRP A 431 28.09 23.10 -17.08
CA TRP A 431 27.63 23.96 -18.18
C TRP A 431 27.95 25.44 -17.97
N GLN A 432 28.42 26.12 -19.02
CA GLN A 432 28.80 27.55 -18.99
C GLN A 432 27.79 28.52 -19.67
N SER A 433 26.74 28.06 -20.36
CA SER A 433 25.99 28.89 -21.32
C SER A 433 24.59 29.38 -20.91
N LEU A 434 23.89 28.77 -19.94
CA LEU A 434 22.48 29.11 -19.70
C LEU A 434 22.15 29.52 -18.25
N ASP A 435 21.39 30.61 -18.14
CA ASP A 435 20.77 31.13 -16.91
C ASP A 435 19.56 30.26 -16.49
N LEU A 436 19.83 28.98 -16.23
CA LEU A 436 18.87 28.00 -15.69
C LEU A 436 18.23 28.50 -14.39
N THR A 437 19.00 29.28 -13.64
CA THR A 437 18.61 29.94 -12.39
C THR A 437 17.47 30.95 -12.56
N THR A 438 17.25 31.50 -13.75
CA THR A 438 16.11 32.39 -14.02
C THR A 438 15.04 31.77 -14.92
N LYS A 439 15.42 30.92 -15.88
CA LYS A 439 14.49 30.34 -16.86
C LYS A 439 13.62 29.20 -16.31
N VAL A 440 14.19 28.23 -15.59
CA VAL A 440 13.43 27.10 -15.01
C VAL A 440 12.36 27.58 -14.02
N PRO A 441 12.65 28.51 -13.09
CA PRO A 441 11.63 29.07 -12.21
C PRO A 441 10.51 29.75 -12.98
N THR A 442 10.84 30.46 -14.06
CA THR A 442 9.85 31.15 -14.90
C THR A 442 8.90 30.17 -15.56
N ILE A 443 9.43 29.07 -16.11
CA ILE A 443 8.63 28.01 -16.75
C ILE A 443 7.74 27.32 -15.71
N ILE A 444 8.31 26.89 -14.58
CA ILE A 444 7.54 26.24 -13.51
C ILE A 444 6.46 27.19 -12.98
N ASN A 445 6.75 28.47 -12.74
CA ASN A 445 5.75 29.45 -12.29
C ASN A 445 4.59 29.61 -13.28
N LYS A 446 4.88 29.53 -14.58
CA LYS A 446 3.88 29.65 -15.63
C LYS A 446 3.01 28.40 -15.72
N ILE A 447 3.59 27.21 -15.58
CA ILE A 447 2.84 25.96 -15.40
C ILE A 447 1.94 26.05 -14.16
N LEU A 448 2.49 26.43 -13.01
CA LEU A 448 1.72 26.54 -11.77
C LEU A 448 0.56 27.53 -11.85
N SER A 449 0.69 28.60 -12.65
CA SER A 449 -0.38 29.58 -12.85
C SER A 449 -1.58 29.02 -13.61
N GLY A 450 -1.37 27.97 -14.41
CA GLY A 450 -2.43 27.25 -15.14
C GLY A 450 -3.02 26.07 -14.38
N LEU A 451 -2.55 25.77 -13.17
CA LEU A 451 -3.01 24.63 -12.37
C LEU A 451 -3.88 25.06 -11.20
N LYS A 452 -4.95 24.31 -10.96
CA LYS A 452 -5.76 24.47 -9.74
C LYS A 452 -5.14 23.69 -8.60
N LEU A 453 -4.25 24.34 -7.85
CA LEU A 453 -3.58 23.72 -6.71
C LEU A 453 -4.53 23.47 -5.52
N GLY A 454 -4.35 22.34 -4.84
CA GLY A 454 -5.03 22.03 -3.59
C GLY A 454 -5.26 20.54 -3.39
N PRO A 455 -5.64 20.12 -2.18
CA PRO A 455 -5.73 18.70 -1.81
C PRO A 455 -6.79 17.92 -2.60
N MET A 456 -7.79 18.59 -3.17
CA MET A 456 -8.87 18.02 -3.99
C MET A 456 -8.65 18.20 -5.50
N ASN A 457 -7.52 18.77 -5.92
CA ASN A 457 -7.19 19.05 -7.32
C ASN A 457 -5.72 18.64 -7.54
N THR A 458 -4.83 19.59 -7.82
CA THR A 458 -3.41 19.29 -8.04
C THR A 458 -2.56 19.47 -6.78
N GLN A 459 -1.80 18.42 -6.43
CA GLN A 459 -0.71 18.48 -5.46
C GLN A 459 0.63 18.50 -6.19
N ILE A 460 1.65 19.09 -5.57
CA ILE A 460 2.95 19.31 -6.21
C ILE A 460 4.09 18.91 -5.28
N ALA A 461 5.17 18.40 -5.86
CA ALA A 461 6.44 18.17 -5.18
C ALA A 461 7.60 18.66 -6.05
N LEU A 462 8.74 18.94 -5.42
CA LEU A 462 9.96 19.36 -6.11
C LEU A 462 11.15 18.57 -5.59
N LEU A 463 11.88 17.96 -6.51
CA LEU A 463 13.19 17.38 -6.26
C LEU A 463 14.22 18.07 -7.15
N THR A 464 15.43 18.22 -6.61
CA THR A 464 16.61 18.62 -7.37
C THR A 464 17.58 17.47 -7.46
N PHE A 465 18.33 17.35 -8.55
CA PHE A 465 19.31 16.28 -8.68
C PHE A 465 20.60 16.75 -9.37
N ALA A 466 21.70 16.07 -9.04
CA ALA A 466 23.03 16.13 -9.65
C ALA A 466 23.63 14.71 -9.48
N SER A 467 24.78 14.51 -8.81
CA SER A 467 25.25 13.15 -8.46
C SER A 467 24.34 12.46 -7.44
N SER A 468 23.56 13.25 -6.71
CA SER A 468 22.55 12.82 -5.74
C SER A 468 21.28 13.64 -5.91
N SER A 469 20.17 13.14 -5.38
CA SER A 469 18.86 13.76 -5.40
C SER A 469 18.52 14.36 -4.02
N ASN A 470 17.74 15.44 -4.03
CA ASN A 470 17.30 16.12 -2.83
C ASN A 470 15.85 16.56 -2.98
N ILE A 471 14.97 16.10 -2.10
CA ILE A 471 13.58 16.54 -2.06
C ILE A 471 13.54 17.91 -1.40
N ARG A 472 13.20 18.93 -2.18
CA ARG A 472 13.06 20.30 -1.69
C ARG A 472 11.74 20.49 -0.96
N PHE A 473 10.68 19.84 -1.44
CA PHE A 473 9.42 19.65 -0.72
C PHE A 473 8.59 18.49 -1.30
N ASP A 474 7.77 17.89 -0.44
CA ASP A 474 6.86 16.78 -0.73
C ASP A 474 5.39 17.24 -0.78
N PHE A 475 4.49 16.31 -1.12
CA PHE A 475 3.05 16.53 -1.26
C PHE A 475 2.34 16.91 0.05
N ASN A 476 2.83 16.46 1.20
CA ASN A 476 2.18 16.63 2.50
C ASN A 476 2.44 17.99 3.14
N LYS A 477 3.39 18.75 2.60
CA LYS A 477 3.90 19.94 3.25
C LYS A 477 3.00 21.16 3.08
N TYR A 478 2.17 21.23 2.02
CA TYR A 478 1.46 22.44 1.62
C TYR A 478 0.11 22.19 0.90
N ASN A 479 -1.02 22.56 1.52
CA ASN A 479 -2.41 22.33 1.09
C ASN A 479 -3.29 23.61 0.87
N ASN A 480 -2.76 24.84 0.77
CA ASN A 480 -3.54 26.09 0.53
C ASN A 480 -2.84 27.23 -0.26
N GLU A 481 -3.61 28.27 -0.62
CA GLU A 481 -3.20 29.41 -1.50
C GLU A 481 -2.04 30.27 -0.96
N THR A 482 -1.84 30.32 0.36
CA THR A 482 -0.68 30.97 0.99
C THR A 482 0.64 30.29 0.58
N GLU A 483 0.57 28.99 0.25
CA GLU A 483 1.75 28.20 -0.06
C GLU A 483 2.12 28.24 -1.54
N ARG A 484 1.19 28.64 -2.43
CA ARG A 484 1.50 29.07 -3.81
C ARG A 484 2.57 30.17 -3.80
N GLN A 485 2.51 31.09 -2.83
CA GLN A 485 3.49 32.17 -2.65
C GLN A 485 4.81 31.68 -2.02
N ASN A 486 4.78 30.64 -1.17
CA ASN A 486 5.99 30.04 -0.58
C ASN A 486 6.77 29.21 -1.60
N LEU A 487 6.06 28.47 -2.44
CA LEU A 487 6.59 27.75 -3.60
C LEU A 487 7.31 28.71 -4.57
N GLN A 488 6.65 29.81 -4.96
CA GLN A 488 7.25 30.86 -5.79
C GLN A 488 8.54 31.43 -5.17
N ARG A 489 8.61 31.54 -3.84
CA ARG A 489 9.80 31.98 -3.10
C ARG A 489 10.93 30.95 -3.09
N GLN A 490 10.62 29.65 -3.06
CA GLN A 490 11.64 28.61 -3.14
C GLN A 490 12.15 28.40 -4.57
N LEU A 491 11.27 28.48 -5.57
CA LEU A 491 11.65 28.46 -6.98
C LEU A 491 12.53 29.68 -7.35
N SER A 492 12.40 30.83 -6.68
CA SER A 492 13.30 31.97 -6.91
C SER A 492 14.65 31.86 -6.18
N SER A 493 14.87 30.80 -5.38
CA SER A 493 16.09 30.58 -4.59
C SER A 493 17.01 29.47 -5.16
N PHE A 494 16.76 28.98 -6.38
CA PHE A 494 17.61 27.95 -6.98
C PHE A 494 19.03 28.46 -7.19
N VAL A 495 19.99 27.65 -6.77
CA VAL A 495 21.41 27.84 -7.03
C VAL A 495 21.91 26.55 -7.65
N LYS A 496 22.64 26.64 -8.78
CA LYS A 496 23.37 25.50 -9.33
C LYS A 496 24.32 24.96 -8.25
N THR A 497 24.42 23.65 -8.15
CA THR A 497 25.45 23.03 -7.31
C THR A 497 26.82 23.21 -7.97
N THR A 498 27.91 22.83 -7.29
CA THR A 498 29.24 22.75 -7.92
C THR A 498 29.51 21.38 -8.56
N ASP A 499 28.54 20.46 -8.49
CA ASP A 499 28.66 19.07 -8.90
C ASP A 499 28.45 18.95 -10.41
N THR A 500 29.38 18.34 -11.13
CA THR A 500 29.32 18.25 -12.61
C THR A 500 28.58 17.02 -13.12
N ASN A 501 28.15 16.12 -12.24
CA ASN A 501 27.52 14.86 -12.65
C ASN A 501 25.99 14.95 -12.56
N THR A 502 25.31 14.34 -13.53
CA THR A 502 23.85 14.13 -13.50
C THR A 502 23.57 12.64 -13.34
N ASN A 503 22.87 12.27 -12.27
CA ASN A 503 22.50 10.89 -11.96
C ASN A 503 20.98 10.72 -12.05
N ILE A 504 20.52 10.22 -13.21
CA ILE A 504 19.10 9.98 -13.48
C ILE A 504 18.55 8.84 -12.62
N THR A 505 19.33 7.78 -12.38
CA THR A 505 18.95 6.71 -11.45
C THR A 505 18.57 7.24 -10.06
N ALA A 506 19.38 8.15 -9.51
CA ALA A 506 19.10 8.75 -8.20
C ALA A 506 17.81 9.59 -8.22
N MET A 507 17.57 10.33 -9.31
CA MET A 507 16.34 11.10 -9.52
C MET A 507 15.11 10.18 -9.57
N ILE A 508 15.13 9.14 -10.41
CA ILE A 508 14.02 8.20 -10.60
C ILE A 508 13.70 7.47 -9.30
N ASN A 509 14.73 6.94 -8.61
CA ASN A 509 14.53 6.26 -7.34
C ASN A 509 13.91 7.19 -6.29
N SER A 510 14.26 8.47 -6.31
CA SER A 510 13.71 9.45 -5.36
C SER A 510 12.29 9.87 -5.73
N ALA A 511 12.00 10.03 -7.01
CA ALA A 511 10.65 10.27 -7.49
C ALA A 511 9.74 9.09 -7.12
N ASN A 512 10.16 7.86 -7.44
CA ASN A 512 9.36 6.66 -7.23
C ASN A 512 9.20 6.30 -5.74
N ALA A 513 10.31 6.14 -5.01
CA ALA A 513 10.28 5.60 -3.65
C ALA A 513 10.00 6.65 -2.56
N LEU A 514 10.17 7.94 -2.85
CA LEU A 514 10.09 8.98 -1.82
C LEU A 514 9.02 10.05 -2.10
N LEU A 515 8.47 10.13 -3.31
CA LEU A 515 7.41 11.08 -3.64
C LEU A 515 6.14 10.37 -4.11
N PHE A 516 6.20 9.53 -5.14
CA PHE A 516 5.04 8.81 -5.69
C PHE A 516 4.53 7.64 -4.83
N ASP A 517 5.21 7.35 -3.71
CA ASP A 517 4.75 6.42 -2.69
C ASP A 517 3.59 7.02 -1.87
N SER A 518 2.52 6.25 -1.68
CA SER A 518 1.31 6.72 -1.01
C SER A 518 1.50 7.02 0.49
N VAL A 519 2.47 6.36 1.13
CA VAL A 519 2.88 6.63 2.52
C VAL A 519 3.64 7.96 2.60
N LYS A 520 4.16 8.47 1.48
CA LYS A 520 4.89 9.75 1.37
C LYS A 520 4.03 10.91 0.87
N GLY A 521 2.74 10.69 0.67
CA GLY A 521 1.75 11.73 0.39
C GLY A 521 1.20 11.73 -1.03
N ALA A 522 1.71 10.87 -1.94
CA ALA A 522 1.05 10.68 -3.23
C ALA A 522 -0.33 10.03 -3.04
N ARG A 523 -1.31 10.52 -3.78
CA ARG A 523 -2.66 9.98 -3.78
C ARG A 523 -2.73 8.76 -4.68
N VAL A 524 -3.33 7.70 -4.16
CA VAL A 524 -3.47 6.42 -4.87
C VAL A 524 -4.31 6.61 -6.14
N SER A 525 -5.43 7.35 -6.03
CA SER A 525 -6.37 7.66 -7.11
C SER A 525 -5.93 8.76 -8.06
N ALA A 526 -4.85 9.49 -7.75
CA ALA A 526 -4.44 10.63 -8.57
C ALA A 526 -3.62 10.18 -9.78
N LYS A 527 -3.81 10.89 -10.91
CA LYS A 527 -2.89 10.83 -12.03
C LYS A 527 -1.54 11.40 -11.63
N LYS A 528 -0.46 10.71 -11.98
CA LYS A 528 0.90 11.05 -11.54
C LYS A 528 1.71 11.53 -12.73
N PHE A 529 2.35 12.68 -12.56
CA PHE A 529 3.16 13.31 -13.60
C PHE A 529 4.55 13.63 -13.06
N LEU A 530 5.58 13.25 -13.81
CA LEU A 530 6.96 13.61 -13.53
C LEU A 530 7.47 14.56 -14.63
N VAL A 531 7.70 15.82 -14.29
CA VAL A 531 8.23 16.83 -15.22
C VAL A 531 9.73 17.03 -14.94
N VAL A 532 10.57 16.53 -15.82
CA VAL A 532 12.02 16.54 -15.72
C VAL A 532 12.61 17.70 -16.52
N PHE A 533 13.30 18.61 -15.84
CA PHE A 533 14.13 19.64 -16.43
C PHE A 533 15.58 19.20 -16.35
N SER A 534 16.14 18.77 -17.47
CA SER A 534 17.55 18.36 -17.54
C SER A 534 18.09 18.54 -18.95
N ASN A 535 19.41 18.54 -19.05
CA ASN A 535 20.19 18.58 -20.28
C ASN A 535 21.12 17.36 -20.37
N TYR A 536 20.67 16.23 -19.81
CA TYR A 536 21.41 14.98 -19.77
C TYR A 536 21.82 14.51 -21.17
N GLN A 537 23.10 14.15 -21.32
CA GLN A 537 23.75 13.85 -22.60
C GLN A 537 24.30 12.41 -22.71
N ASN A 538 24.29 11.63 -21.63
CA ASN A 538 24.87 10.28 -21.64
C ASN A 538 23.80 9.24 -21.95
N ASP A 539 24.12 8.18 -22.68
CA ASP A 539 23.15 7.11 -22.95
C ASP A 539 22.53 6.55 -21.66
N VAL A 540 21.24 6.25 -21.71
CA VAL A 540 20.52 5.56 -20.63
C VAL A 540 21.04 4.13 -20.54
N THR A 541 21.49 3.71 -19.36
CA THR A 541 21.94 2.33 -19.15
C THR A 541 20.76 1.35 -19.19
N ILE A 542 21.03 0.06 -19.44
CA ILE A 542 19.98 -1.00 -19.44
C ILE A 542 19.25 -1.06 -18.08
N GLU A 543 19.97 -0.85 -16.98
CA GLU A 543 19.37 -0.83 -15.64
C GLU A 543 18.44 0.37 -15.45
N GLU A 544 18.83 1.54 -15.96
CA GLU A 544 18.00 2.75 -15.95
C GLU A 544 16.75 2.61 -16.80
N SER A 545 16.86 2.03 -18.01
CA SER A 545 15.72 1.75 -18.88
C SER A 545 14.68 0.87 -18.19
N LYS A 546 15.10 -0.17 -17.46
CA LYS A 546 14.16 -1.03 -16.70
C LYS A 546 13.44 -0.27 -15.58
N LEU A 547 14.16 0.60 -14.87
CA LEU A 547 13.58 1.46 -13.82
C LEU A 547 12.57 2.47 -14.39
N ILE A 548 12.89 3.04 -15.55
CA ILE A 548 12.03 3.97 -16.28
C ILE A 548 10.74 3.26 -16.71
N GLU A 549 10.82 2.08 -17.30
CA GLU A 549 9.65 1.31 -17.72
C GLU A 549 8.72 1.00 -16.55
N THR A 550 9.26 0.57 -15.40
CA THR A 550 8.45 0.35 -14.18
C THR A 550 7.80 1.65 -13.68
N LEU A 551 8.47 2.80 -13.81
CA LEU A 551 7.88 4.08 -13.43
C LEU A 551 6.77 4.50 -14.41
N LYS A 552 6.95 4.26 -15.70
CA LYS A 552 5.99 4.59 -16.78
C LYS A 552 4.67 3.81 -16.66
N GLU A 553 4.65 2.67 -15.97
CA GLU A 553 3.41 1.91 -15.71
C GLU A 553 2.34 2.77 -15.00
N ASN A 554 2.75 3.70 -14.15
CA ASN A 554 1.84 4.47 -13.28
C ASN A 554 2.11 5.98 -13.25
N VAL A 555 3.14 6.45 -13.95
CA VAL A 555 3.55 7.86 -13.98
C VAL A 555 3.80 8.30 -15.42
N GLU A 556 3.17 9.41 -15.81
CA GLU A 556 3.43 10.04 -17.10
C GLU A 556 4.64 10.98 -16.99
N ILE A 557 5.69 10.68 -17.75
CA ILE A 557 6.98 11.38 -17.66
C ILE A 557 7.10 12.38 -18.81
N PHE A 558 7.21 13.65 -18.46
CA PHE A 558 7.53 14.75 -19.35
C PHE A 558 8.98 15.16 -19.19
N VAL A 559 9.69 15.26 -20.31
CA VAL A 559 11.05 15.74 -20.31
C VAL A 559 11.13 17.07 -21.05
N VAL A 560 11.65 18.08 -20.36
CA VAL A 560 11.98 19.40 -20.86
C VAL A 560 13.49 19.47 -21.02
N GLY A 561 13.95 19.25 -22.26
CA GLY A 561 15.35 19.45 -22.64
C GLY A 561 15.74 20.93 -22.54
N LEU A 562 16.93 21.21 -22.03
CA LEU A 562 17.46 22.56 -21.89
C LEU A 562 18.78 22.66 -22.67
N ASP A 563 18.84 23.42 -23.77
CA ASP A 563 20.06 23.75 -24.54
C ASP A 563 20.79 22.56 -25.21
N GLN A 564 20.23 21.99 -26.29
CA GLN A 564 20.86 20.87 -27.04
C GLN A 564 20.41 20.79 -28.52
N SER A 565 21.28 20.31 -29.42
CA SER A 565 20.94 19.94 -30.79
C SER A 565 20.08 18.66 -30.86
N ASP A 566 19.33 18.48 -31.95
CA ASP A 566 18.38 17.37 -32.16
C ASP A 566 18.97 15.96 -31.91
N GLU A 567 20.28 15.74 -32.15
CA GLU A 567 20.95 14.45 -31.93
C GLU A 567 21.16 14.10 -30.44
N GLN A 568 21.32 15.10 -29.56
CA GLN A 568 21.57 14.88 -28.13
C GLN A 568 20.28 14.73 -27.32
N PHE A 569 19.13 15.09 -27.91
CA PHE A 569 17.82 14.94 -27.30
C PHE A 569 17.27 13.51 -27.35
N GLN A 570 17.85 12.62 -28.16
CA GLN A 570 17.37 11.25 -28.32
C GLN A 570 17.46 10.40 -27.05
N VAL A 571 18.47 10.62 -26.23
CA VAL A 571 18.61 9.95 -24.92
C VAL A 571 17.44 10.30 -23.99
N MET A 572 16.96 11.54 -24.06
CA MET A 572 15.86 12.02 -23.23
C MET A 572 14.49 11.53 -23.73
N LEU A 573 14.41 11.14 -25.00
CA LEU A 573 13.23 10.51 -25.60
C LEU A 573 13.01 9.09 -25.05
N ASP A 574 14.09 8.36 -24.73
CA ASP A 574 13.98 7.03 -24.11
C ASP A 574 13.36 7.08 -22.70
N ILE A 575 13.52 8.21 -22.01
CA ILE A 575 13.03 8.41 -20.63
C ILE A 575 11.57 8.86 -20.62
N ALA A 576 11.13 9.60 -21.63
CA ALA A 576 9.82 10.24 -21.66
C ALA A 576 8.67 9.28 -22.01
N SER A 577 7.47 9.52 -21.45
CA SER A 577 6.21 8.97 -21.97
C SER A 577 5.69 9.83 -23.12
N THR A 578 5.89 11.15 -23.00
CA THR A 578 5.68 12.18 -24.03
C THR A 578 6.78 13.23 -23.86
N SER A 579 7.39 13.67 -24.97
CA SER A 579 8.57 14.53 -24.94
C SER A 579 8.30 15.88 -25.59
N PHE A 580 8.86 16.94 -25.00
CA PHE A 580 8.84 18.27 -25.59
C PHE A 580 10.27 18.79 -25.70
N HIS A 581 10.74 18.96 -26.93
CA HIS A 581 12.02 19.62 -27.16
C HIS A 581 11.85 21.13 -27.05
N ILE A 582 12.37 21.72 -25.98
CA ILE A 582 12.50 23.18 -25.88
C ILE A 582 13.97 23.50 -26.15
N GLY A 583 14.32 23.68 -27.42
CA GLY A 583 15.65 24.13 -27.81
C GLY A 583 15.87 25.58 -27.36
N ILE A 584 16.27 25.81 -26.11
CA ILE A 584 16.54 27.16 -25.57
C ILE A 584 17.85 27.71 -26.14
N ASP A 585 17.94 27.82 -27.46
CA ASP A 585 18.91 28.70 -28.11
C ASP A 585 18.52 30.14 -27.76
N GLY A 586 19.55 30.99 -27.58
CA GLY A 586 19.44 32.36 -27.07
C GLY A 586 18.52 33.33 -27.83
N GLU A 587 17.78 32.87 -28.84
CA GLU A 587 16.85 33.65 -29.65
C GLU A 587 15.41 33.10 -29.70
N MET A 588 15.03 32.11 -28.87
CA MET A 588 13.62 31.69 -28.80
C MET A 588 12.73 32.81 -28.22
N SER A 589 11.78 33.29 -29.03
CA SER A 589 10.76 34.25 -28.60
C SER A 589 9.89 33.65 -27.48
N VAL A 590 9.48 34.47 -26.51
CA VAL A 590 8.60 34.08 -25.38
C VAL A 590 7.35 33.29 -25.83
N ASN A 591 6.89 33.51 -27.06
CA ASN A 591 5.70 32.88 -27.65
C ASN A 591 5.81 31.36 -27.88
N SER A 592 7.01 30.81 -28.13
CA SER A 592 7.15 29.36 -28.30
C SER A 592 7.09 28.61 -26.97
N ILE A 593 7.58 29.21 -25.88
CA ILE A 593 7.46 28.67 -24.52
C ILE A 593 5.99 28.65 -24.05
N ASP A 594 5.23 29.70 -24.36
CA ASP A 594 3.77 29.74 -24.10
C ASP A 594 3.04 28.55 -24.69
N THR A 595 3.42 28.15 -25.90
CA THR A 595 2.72 27.12 -26.65
C THR A 595 3.00 25.71 -26.10
N TYR A 596 4.25 25.42 -25.70
CA TYR A 596 4.58 24.16 -25.02
C TYR A 596 3.95 24.05 -23.64
N ILE A 597 3.93 25.17 -22.90
CA ILE A 597 3.27 25.20 -21.59
C ILE A 597 1.76 25.01 -21.76
N ALA A 598 1.14 25.55 -22.81
CA ALA A 598 -0.27 25.31 -23.10
C ALA A 598 -0.55 23.81 -23.34
N SER A 599 0.30 23.12 -24.12
CA SER A 599 0.17 21.67 -24.37
C SER A 599 0.38 20.82 -23.11
N LEU A 600 1.38 21.15 -22.29
CA LEU A 600 1.60 20.49 -21.00
C LEU A 600 0.44 20.76 -20.04
N LEU A 601 -0.05 22.00 -19.96
CA LEU A 601 -1.22 22.37 -19.16
C LEU A 601 -2.48 21.67 -19.64
N GLU A 602 -2.64 21.48 -20.94
CA GLU A 602 -3.71 20.68 -21.50
C GLU A 602 -3.59 19.25 -20.98
N GLN A 603 -2.45 18.56 -21.13
CA GLN A 603 -2.34 17.17 -20.66
C GLN A 603 -2.53 17.01 -19.14
N ILE A 604 -2.05 17.98 -18.34
CA ILE A 604 -2.23 17.97 -16.88
C ILE A 604 -3.68 18.31 -16.47
N ASN A 605 -4.35 19.24 -17.16
CA ASN A 605 -5.70 19.70 -16.81
C ASN A 605 -6.84 18.98 -17.55
N THR A 606 -6.53 18.23 -18.61
CA THR A 606 -7.53 17.63 -19.48
C THR A 606 -7.97 16.29 -18.90
N VAL A 607 -9.27 16.21 -18.64
CA VAL A 607 -9.97 14.94 -18.57
C VAL A 607 -9.85 14.34 -19.97
N HIS A 608 -9.12 13.24 -20.13
CA HIS A 608 -9.50 12.30 -21.17
C HIS A 608 -10.91 11.83 -20.81
N CYS A 609 -11.93 12.58 -21.24
CA CYS A 609 -13.08 11.90 -21.79
C CYS A 609 -12.46 11.22 -23.00
N GLU A 610 -12.03 9.97 -22.83
CA GLU A 610 -11.85 9.08 -23.97
C GLU A 610 -13.24 8.95 -24.62
N LEU A 611 -13.61 9.95 -25.43
CA LEU A 611 -13.96 9.66 -26.80
C LEU A 611 -12.61 9.41 -27.46
N ARG A 612 -12.09 8.18 -27.28
CA ARG A 612 -11.06 7.69 -28.18
C ARG A 612 -11.59 7.80 -29.60
#